data_AF-A0A1Q5T7N5-F1
#
_entry.id   AF-A0A1Q5T7N5-F1
#
_cell.length_a   1.000
_cell.length_b   1.000
_cell.length_c   1.000
_cell.angle_alpha   90.00
_cell.angle_beta   90.00
_cell.angle_gamma   90.00
#
_symmetry.space_group_name_H-M   'P 1'
#
loop_
_entity.id
_entity.type
_entity.pdbx_description
1 polymer ?
#
loop_
_entity_poly.entity_id
_entity_poly.type
_entity_poly.pdbx_seq_one_letter_code
_entity_poly.pdbx_strand_id
1 'polypeptide(L)' 'MKNDVILNKISIIERCLKRIDEEYDHDPKIYRFTNEKAHAL' A
#
# COMPACT_ATOMS: atom_id res chain seq x y z
N MET A 1 16.68 -5.83 20.47
CA MET A 1 17.18 -5.96 19.08
C MET A 1 16.40 -6.94 18.21
N LYS A 2 16.38 -8.26 18.48
CA LYS A 2 15.58 -9.21 17.65
C LYS A 2 14.09 -8.85 17.61
N ASN A 3 13.53 -8.46 18.76
CA ASN A 3 12.14 -8.00 18.85
C ASN A 3 11.92 -6.69 18.07
N ASP A 4 12.87 -5.75 18.12
CA ASP A 4 12.76 -4.47 17.42
C ASP A 4 12.73 -4.64 15.89
N VAL A 5 13.51 -5.59 15.36
CA VAL A 5 13.47 -5.93 13.92
C VAL A 5 12.11 -6.50 13.53
N ILE A 6 11.54 -7.37 14.37
CA ILE A 6 10.21 -7.95 14.13
C ILE A 6 9.14 -6.86 14.18
N LEU A 7 9.16 -6.01 15.21
CA LEU A 7 8.22 -4.89 15.37
C LEU A 7 8.30 -3.90 14.20
N ASN A 8 9.52 -3.61 13.72
CA ASN A 8 9.72 -2.76 12.56
C ASN A 8 9.08 -3.37 11.29
N LYS A 9 9.30 -4.67 11.04
CA LYS A 9 8.69 -5.36 9.89
C LYS A 9 7.17 -5.37 9.97
N ILE A 10 6.59 -5.61 11.15
CA ILE A 10 5.15 -5.54 11.37
C ILE A 10 4.63 -4.13 11.04
N SER A 11 5.26 -3.09 11.59
CA SER A 11 4.88 -1.70 11.32
C SER A 11 4.95 -1.32 9.84
N ILE A 12 5.96 -1.81 9.11
CA ILE A 12 6.05 -1.61 7.65
C ILE A 12 4.86 -2.27 6.94
N ILE A 13 4.54 -3.52 7.28
CA ILE A 13 3.43 -4.27 6.67
C ILE A 13 2.10 -3.55 6.93
N GLU A 14 1.84 -3.14 8.16
CA GLU A 14 0.61 -2.41 8.55
C GLU A 14 0.44 -1.11 7.75
N ARG A 15 1.51 -0.34 7.58
CA ARG A 15 1.48 0.88 6.76
C ARG A 15 1.20 0.59 5.28
N CYS A 16 1.78 -0.48 4.74
CA CYS A 16 1.53 -0.87 3.36
C CYS A 16 0.06 -1.25 3.16
N LEU A 17 -0.51 -2.04 4.08
CA LEU A 17 -1.92 -2.41 4.05
C LEU A 17 -2.82 -1.18 4.12
N LYS A 18 -2.56 -0.25 5.06
CA LYS A 18 -3.31 1.00 5.17
C LYS A 18 -3.29 1.83 3.88
N ARG A 19 -2.12 1.93 3.22
CA ARG A 19 -2.01 2.67 1.96
C ARG A 19 -2.76 2.01 0.81
N ILE A 20 -2.73 0.68 0.74
CA ILE A 20 -3.51 -0.07 -0.26
C ILE A 20 -5.01 0.20 -0.02
N ASP A 21 -5.43 0.20 1.24
CA ASP A 21 -6.80 0.48 1.64
C ASP A 21 -7.24 1.90 1.22
N GLU A 22 -6.44 2.90 1.57
CA GLU A 22 -6.70 4.30 1.25
C GLU A 22 -6.64 4.60 -0.26
N GLU A 23 -5.70 3.99 -0.98
CA GLU A 23 -5.52 4.23 -2.42
C GLU A 23 -6.63 3.56 -3.23
N TYR A 24 -7.07 2.36 -2.82
CA TYR A 24 -8.00 1.58 -3.62
C TYR A 24 -9.41 1.55 -3.06
N ASP A 25 -9.71 2.11 -1.87
CA ASP A 25 -11.05 2.16 -1.25
C ASP A 25 -11.81 0.82 -1.35
N HIS A 26 -11.09 -0.29 -1.24
CA HIS A 26 -11.55 -1.66 -1.56
C HIS A 26 -12.18 -1.87 -2.97
N ASP A 27 -12.11 -0.90 -3.87
CA ASP A 27 -12.52 -0.97 -5.26
C ASP A 27 -11.32 -1.30 -6.19
N PRO A 28 -11.26 -2.52 -6.74
CA PRO A 28 -10.20 -2.91 -7.67
C PRO A 28 -10.18 -2.09 -8.96
N LYS A 29 -11.22 -1.30 -9.27
CA LYS A 29 -11.24 -0.40 -10.43
C LYS A 29 -10.29 0.78 -10.28
N ILE A 30 -10.01 1.25 -9.06
CA ILE A 30 -9.10 2.39 -8.82
C ILE A 30 -7.68 2.07 -9.31
N TYR A 31 -7.24 0.82 -9.17
CA TYR A 31 -5.97 0.32 -9.72
C TYR A 31 -5.83 0.52 -11.23
N ARG A 32 -6.93 0.40 -11.98
CA ARG A 32 -6.90 0.62 -13.42
C ARG A 32 -6.68 2.09 -13.76
N PHE A 33 -7.33 3.00 -13.03
CA PHE A 33 -7.25 4.44 -13.27
C PHE A 33 -5.88 5.05 -12.92
N THR A 34 -5.21 4.55 -11.88
CA THR A 34 -3.87 5.04 -11.49
C THR A 34 -2.79 4.61 -12.49
N ASN A 35 -2.86 3.37 -13.01
CA ASN A 35 -1.94 2.89 -14.05
C ASN A 35 -2.13 3.60 -15.39
N GLU A 36 -3.37 3.84 -15.82
CA GLU A 36 -3.64 4.56 -17.08
C GLU A 36 -3.14 6.02 -17.02
N LYS A 37 -3.23 6.69 -15.87
CA LYS A 37 -2.65 8.04 -15.67
C LYS A 37 -1.13 8.05 -15.67
N ALA A 38 -0.48 7.02 -15.12
CA ALA A 38 0.97 6.90 -15.10
C ALA A 38 1.59 6.70 -16.50
N HIS A 39 0.84 6.15 -17.45
CA HIS A 39 1.25 5.99 -18.85
C HIS A 39 0.89 7.18 -19.75
N ALA A 40 0.13 8.15 -19.24
CA ALA A 40 -0.31 9.34 -20.00
C ALA A 40 0.54 10.60 -19.74
N LEU A 41 1.62 10.49 -18.96
CA LEU A 41 2.65 11.50 -18.70
C LEU A 41 4.00 11.05 -19.27
#